data_AF-A0A848Z009-F1
#
_entry.id   AF-A0A848Z009-F1
#
_cell.length_a   1.000
_cell.length_b   1.000
_cell.length_c   1.000
_cell.angle_alpha   90.00
_cell.angle_beta   90.00
_cell.angle_gamma   90.00
#
_symmetry.space_group_name_H-M   'P 1'
#
loop_
_entity.id
_entity.type
_entity.pdbx_description
1 polymer ?
#
loop_
_entity_poly.entity_id
_entity_poly.type
_entity_poly.pdbx_seq_one_letter_code
_entity_poly.pdbx_strand_id
1 'polypeptide(L)'
;MASNWEEKISCATKCARCEDGLTRDTLRILSVYDHEAICLPCKKKEEQRPDYESVSKQMISRCMIETEVMYGDPGGYCYHHFYPFTC
;
A
#
# COMPACT_ATOMS: atom_id res chain seq x y z
N MET A 1 13.42 -8.34 12.37
CA MET A 1 12.11 -9.05 12.40
C MET A 1 11.52 -8.87 11.01
N ALA A 2 11.44 -9.97 10.24
CA ALA A 2 10.88 -9.94 8.89
C ALA A 2 9.47 -9.34 8.94
N SER A 3 9.20 -8.43 8.01
CA SER A 3 8.01 -7.60 7.93
C SER A 3 6.77 -8.43 7.57
N ASN A 4 5.97 -8.80 8.57
CA ASN A 4 4.66 -9.46 8.42
C ASN A 4 3.58 -8.53 7.81
N TRP A 5 3.93 -7.68 6.84
CA TRP A 5 2.97 -6.79 6.17
C TRP A 5 1.90 -7.61 5.45
N GLU A 6 2.26 -8.79 4.93
CA GLU A 6 1.31 -9.74 4.35
C GLU A 6 0.26 -10.17 5.38
N GLU A 7 0.68 -10.69 6.53
CA GLU A 7 -0.25 -11.14 7.56
C GLU A 7 -1.13 -10.01 8.12
N LYS A 8 -0.61 -8.78 8.16
CA LYS A 8 -1.31 -7.64 8.78
C LYS A 8 -2.17 -6.84 7.82
N ILE A 9 -1.77 -6.72 6.56
CA ILE A 9 -2.31 -5.71 5.64
C ILE A 9 -2.73 -6.34 4.30
N SER A 10 -2.08 -7.41 3.81
CA SER A 10 -2.42 -7.94 2.48
C SER A 10 -3.85 -8.51 2.43
N CYS A 11 -4.30 -9.14 3.51
CA CYS A 11 -5.64 -9.70 3.63
C CYS A 11 -6.59 -8.86 4.48
N ALA A 12 -6.39 -7.52 4.52
CA ALA A 12 -7.34 -6.61 5.14
C ALA A 12 -8.75 -6.85 4.58
N THR A 13 -9.73 -6.99 5.48
CA THR A 13 -11.15 -7.27 5.13
C THR A 13 -11.97 -6.01 4.96
N LYS A 14 -11.42 -4.84 5.30
CA LYS A 14 -12.05 -3.54 5.17
C LYS A 14 -11.06 -2.51 4.66
N CYS A 15 -11.54 -1.54 3.89
CA CYS A 15 -10.75 -0.40 3.44
C CYS A 15 -10.51 0.56 4.61
N ALA A 16 -9.26 0.97 4.85
CA ALA A 16 -8.91 1.90 5.93
C ALA A 16 -9.45 3.35 5.75
N ARG A 17 -10.11 3.65 4.62
CA ARG A 17 -10.62 5.00 4.29
C ARG A 17 -12.14 5.10 4.26
N CYS A 18 -12.82 4.09 3.73
CA CYS A 18 -14.27 4.08 3.61
C CYS A 18 -14.94 2.95 4.40
N GLU A 19 -14.15 2.06 5.03
CA GLU A 19 -14.62 0.90 5.79
C GLU A 19 -15.41 -0.14 4.97
N ASP A 20 -15.54 0.05 3.65
CA ASP A 20 -16.13 -0.92 2.74
C ASP A 20 -15.38 -2.25 2.78
N GLY A 21 -16.13 -3.34 2.62
CA GLY A 21 -15.57 -4.69 2.62
C GLY A 21 -14.59 -4.92 1.46
N LEU A 22 -13.38 -5.37 1.79
CA LEU A 22 -12.38 -5.87 0.84
C LEU A 22 -12.47 -7.41 0.80
N THR A 23 -13.29 -7.93 -0.12
CA THR A 23 -13.40 -9.39 -0.35
C THR A 23 -12.14 -9.92 -1.03
N ARG A 24 -11.96 -11.24 -1.15
CA ARG A 24 -10.84 -11.86 -1.87
C ARG A 24 -10.67 -11.30 -3.29
N ASP A 25 -11.77 -11.23 -4.04
CA ASP A 25 -11.75 -10.77 -5.44
C ASP A 25 -11.64 -9.24 -5.59
N THR A 26 -11.62 -8.50 -4.47
CA THR A 26 -11.48 -7.04 -4.51
C THR A 26 -10.01 -6.65 -4.61
N LEU A 27 -9.69 -5.89 -5.65
CA LEU A 27 -8.39 -5.24 -5.76
C LEU A 27 -8.22 -4.19 -4.67
N ARG A 28 -7.09 -4.27 -3.97
CA ARG A 28 -6.67 -3.30 -2.96
C ARG A 28 -5.24 -2.84 -3.26
N ILE A 29 -4.87 -1.72 -2.67
CA ILE A 29 -3.56 -1.10 -2.86
C ILE A 29 -3.17 -0.44 -1.55
N LEU A 30 -1.88 -0.34 -1.26
CA LEU A 30 -1.40 0.33 -0.06
C LEU A 30 -1.37 1.85 -0.29
N SER A 31 -1.83 2.61 0.71
CA SER A 31 -1.74 4.07 0.71
C SER A 31 -0.29 4.53 0.78
N VAL A 32 0.11 5.53 0.00
CA VAL A 32 1.47 6.10 0.09
C VAL A 32 1.66 6.99 1.34
N TYR A 33 0.60 7.24 2.09
CA TYR A 33 0.62 8.11 3.28
C TYR A 33 0.79 7.34 4.58
N ASP A 34 0.06 6.24 4.76
CA ASP A 34 0.06 5.44 5.99
C ASP A 34 0.25 3.94 5.78
N HIS A 35 0.46 3.50 4.53
CA HIS A 35 0.72 2.12 4.16
C HIS A 35 -0.43 1.14 4.44
N GLU A 36 -1.63 1.65 4.75
CA GLU A 36 -2.81 0.83 4.98
C GLU A 36 -3.44 0.37 3.65
N ALA A 37 -4.11 -0.79 3.68
CA ALA A 37 -4.86 -1.29 2.52
C ALA A 37 -6.12 -0.45 2.27
N ILE A 38 -6.21 0.07 1.05
CA ILE A 38 -7.35 0.87 0.59
C ILE A 38 -7.92 0.31 -0.70
N CYS A 39 -9.21 0.54 -0.95
CA CYS A 39 -9.84 0.20 -2.22
C CYS A 39 -9.40 1.17 -3.33
N LEU A 40 -9.52 0.75 -4.58
CA LEU A 40 -9.18 1.59 -5.74
C LEU A 40 -9.94 2.93 -5.80
N PRO A 41 -11.23 3.01 -5.44
CA PRO A 41 -11.92 4.31 -5.33
C PRO A 41 -11.27 5.26 -4.34
N CYS A 42 -10.83 4.78 -3.18
CA CYS A 42 -10.12 5.59 -2.19
C CYS A 42 -8.73 5.99 -2.68
N LYS A 43 -8.04 5.10 -3.40
CA LYS A 43 -6.77 5.43 -4.05
C LYS A 43 -6.91 6.56 -5.07
N LYS A 44 -7.96 6.54 -5.89
CA LYS A 44 -8.21 7.64 -6.85
C LYS A 44 -8.43 8.99 -6.16
N LYS A 45 -9.05 9.01 -4.98
CA LYS A 45 -9.18 10.23 -4.17
C LYS A 45 -7.84 10.67 -3.59
N GLU A 46 -7.02 9.71 -3.17
CA GLU A 46 -5.65 9.95 -2.70
C GLU A 46 -4.78 10.59 -3.79
N GLU A 47 -4.86 10.08 -5.02
CA GLU A 47 -4.14 10.59 -6.20
C GLU A 47 -4.52 12.02 -6.61
N GLN A 48 -5.70 12.49 -6.20
CA GLN A 48 -6.16 13.86 -6.46
C GLN A 48 -5.64 14.88 -5.46
N ARG A 49 -4.96 14.44 -4.39
CA ARG A 49 -4.43 15.37 -3.39
C ARG A 49 -3.28 16.19 -3.99
N PRO A 50 -3.18 17.49 -3.68
CA PRO A 50 -2.16 18.37 -4.26
C PRO A 50 -0.73 17.98 -3.87
N ASP A 51 -0.57 17.26 -2.75
CA ASP A 51 0.71 16.75 -2.24
C ASP A 51 1.03 15.32 -2.71
N TYR A 52 0.15 14.68 -3.50
CA TYR A 52 0.29 13.26 -3.83
C TYR A 52 1.60 12.96 -4.56
N GLU A 53 1.98 13.78 -5.55
CA GLU A 53 3.18 13.54 -6.35
C GLU A 53 4.45 13.56 -5.47
N SER A 54 4.55 14.52 -4.55
CA SER A 54 5.71 14.64 -3.67
C SER A 54 5.78 13.49 -2.66
N VAL A 55 4.64 13.12 -2.07
CA VAL A 55 4.54 11.99 -1.13
C VAL A 55 4.82 10.67 -1.82
N SER A 56 4.30 10.46 -3.03
CA SER A 56 4.56 9.27 -3.85
C SER A 56 6.04 9.11 -4.19
N LYS A 57 6.73 10.19 -4.60
CA LYS A 57 8.19 10.17 -4.83
C LYS A 57 9.00 9.88 -3.56
N GLN A 58 8.58 10.43 -2.43
CA GLN A 58 9.21 10.12 -1.14
C GLN A 58 9.01 8.64 -0.76
N MET A 59 7.83 8.08 -1.05
CA MET A 59 7.55 6.67 -0.82
C MET A 59 8.47 5.79 -1.67
N ILE A 60 8.61 6.08 -2.97
CA ILE A 60 9.56 5.34 -3.85
C ILE A 60 10.98 5.42 -3.29
N SER A 61 11.43 6.61 -2.89
CA SER A 61 12.78 6.82 -2.37
C SER A 61 13.02 6.02 -1.08
N ARG A 62 12.05 6.06 -0.16
CA ARG A 62 12.09 5.30 1.09
C ARG A 62 12.09 3.79 0.83
N CYS A 63 11.29 3.35 -0.13
CA CYS A 63 11.27 1.96 -0.58
C CYS A 63 12.63 1.50 -1.10
N MET A 64 13.30 2.28 -1.95
CA MET A 64 14.63 1.93 -2.45
C MET A 64 15.66 1.82 -1.30
N ILE A 65 15.64 2.75 -0.35
CA ILE A 65 16.53 2.72 0.82
C ILE A 65 16.24 1.51 1.71
N GLU A 66 14.96 1.23 1.98
CA GLU A 66 14.57 0.10 2.83
C GLU A 66 14.84 -1.25 2.16
N THR A 67 14.71 -1.36 0.83
CA THR A 67 15.08 -2.57 0.07
C THR A 67 16.57 -2.89 0.13
N GLU A 68 17.44 -1.88 0.29
CA GLU A 68 18.89 -2.08 0.44
C GLU A 68 19.30 -2.52 1.86
N VAL A 69 18.45 -2.28 2.86
CA VAL A 69 18.76 -2.47 4.29
C VAL A 69 18.07 -3.70 4.90
N MET A 70 16.95 -4.18 4.34
CA MET A 70 16.11 -5.22 4.96
C MET A 70 16.06 -6.54 4.15
N TYR A 71 16.47 -7.65 4.78
CA TYR A 71 16.39 -9.04 4.30
C TYR A 71 14.94 -9.62 4.29
N GLY A 72 13.95 -8.90 3.75
CA GLY A 72 12.55 -9.36 3.59
C GLY A 72 12.14 -9.49 2.12
N ASP A 73 10.83 -9.52 1.83
CA ASP A 73 10.28 -9.16 0.51
C ASP A 73 9.80 -7.69 0.49
N PRO A 74 10.73 -6.71 0.54
CA PRO A 74 10.38 -5.31 0.40
C PRO A 74 9.93 -5.00 -1.03
N GLY A 75 10.23 -5.88 -1.99
CA GLY A 75 9.73 -5.82 -3.36
C GLY A 75 8.20 -5.83 -3.37
N GLY A 76 7.58 -6.86 -2.80
CA GLY A 76 6.13 -6.96 -2.66
C GLY A 76 5.52 -5.76 -1.93
N TYR A 77 6.00 -5.46 -0.71
CA TYR A 77 5.46 -4.36 0.11
C TYR A 77 5.46 -3.02 -0.65
N CYS A 78 6.61 -2.64 -1.22
CA CYS A 78 6.76 -1.38 -1.95
C CYS A 78 6.03 -1.37 -3.29
N TYR A 79 6.00 -2.51 -3.97
CA TYR A 79 5.26 -2.68 -5.21
C TYR A 79 3.77 -2.44 -5.00
N HIS A 80 3.23 -2.88 -3.86
CA HIS A 80 1.81 -2.75 -3.55
C HIS A 80 1.35 -1.34 -3.16
N HIS A 81 2.24 -0.36 -3.03
CA HIS A 81 1.85 1.07 -2.98
C HIS A 81 1.47 1.64 -4.35
N PHE A 82 1.90 0.98 -5.43
CA PHE A 82 1.75 1.43 -6.82
C PHE A 82 0.98 0.45 -7.69
N TYR A 83 0.95 -0.83 -7.32
CA TYR A 83 0.30 -1.89 -8.06
C TYR A 83 -0.73 -2.60 -7.20
N PRO A 84 -2.01 -2.57 -7.62
CA PRO A 84 -3.08 -3.26 -6.91
C PRO A 84 -2.86 -4.77 -6.83
N PHE A 85 -3.41 -5.38 -5.79
CA PHE A 85 -3.33 -6.81 -5.52
C PHE A 85 -4.61 -7.32 -4.87
N THR A 86 -4.75 -8.64 -4.86
CA THR A 86 -5.80 -9.36 -4.13
C THR A 86 -5.18 -10.11 -2.96
N CYS A 87 -5.99 -10.35 -1.94
CA CYS A 87 -5.77 -11.48 -1.03
C CYS A 87 -6.23 -12.77 -1.76
#